data_AF-A0A1G6PKN1-F1
#
_entry.id   AF-A0A1G6PKN1-F1
#
_cell.length_a   1.000
_cell.length_b   1.000
_cell.length_c   1.000
_cell.angle_alpha   90.00
_cell.angle_beta   90.00
_cell.angle_gamma   90.00
#
_symmetry.space_group_name_H-M   'P 1'
#
loop_
_entity.id
_entity.type
_entity.pdbx_description
1 polymer ?
#
loop_
_entity_poly.entity_id
_entity_poly.type
_entity_poly.pdbx_seq_one_letter_code
_entity_poly.pdbx_strand_id
1 'polypeptide(L)'
;MTIYDALKTINWQKAEYFKFKFPDLRFDQSKPLKSEDDFMKTVNRKSMNAFTKWEKTSEYKYLIQLYLDTKIADDYEEIYKIVAEKAKGGEEKSIRLFLTLQKDIQQNSKMAAKSLEQSEDDNETEEEDSDLDLS
;
A
#
# COMPACT_ATOMS: atom_id res chain seq x y z
N MET A 1 5.02 -3.57 -7.30
CA MET A 1 3.63 -4.01 -7.04
C MET A 1 3.15 -3.33 -5.78
N THR A 2 2.06 -2.58 -5.84
CA THR A 2 1.46 -1.93 -4.67
C THR A 2 0.51 -2.87 -3.92
N ILE A 3 0.08 -2.50 -2.70
CA ILE A 3 -0.98 -3.24 -2.00
C ILE A 3 -2.27 -3.30 -2.82
N TYR A 4 -2.61 -2.24 -3.56
CA TYR A 4 -3.81 -2.21 -4.40
C TYR A 4 -3.72 -3.17 -5.59
N ASP A 5 -2.53 -3.32 -6.18
CA ASP A 5 -2.31 -4.29 -7.26
C ASP A 5 -2.42 -5.72 -6.73
N ALA A 6 -1.78 -6.00 -5.59
CA ALA A 6 -1.83 -7.32 -4.97
C ALA A 6 -3.25 -7.74 -4.53
N LEU A 7 -4.08 -6.79 -4.09
CA LEU A 7 -5.47 -7.07 -3.71
C LEU A 7 -6.35 -7.42 -4.93
N LYS A 8 -5.99 -7.00 -6.16
CA LYS A 8 -6.72 -7.37 -7.38
C LYS A 8 -6.46 -8.81 -7.82
N THR A 9 -5.31 -9.39 -7.45
CA THR A 9 -4.90 -10.72 -7.91
C THR A 9 -5.40 -11.87 -7.03
N ILE A 10 -5.81 -11.58 -5.79
CA ILE A 10 -6.29 -12.60 -4.84
C ILE A 10 -7.81 -12.78 -4.94
N ASN A 11 -8.31 -13.85 -4.29
CA ASN A 11 -9.74 -14.06 -4.16
C ASN A 11 -10.44 -12.84 -3.53
N TRP A 12 -11.53 -12.37 -4.15
CA TRP A 12 -12.22 -11.14 -3.77
C TRP A 12 -12.71 -11.12 -2.32
N GLN A 13 -13.14 -12.27 -1.75
CA GLN A 13 -13.57 -12.33 -0.35
C GLN A 13 -12.41 -12.07 0.61
N LYS A 14 -11.21 -12.56 0.28
CA LYS A 14 -9.99 -12.29 1.03
C LYS A 14 -9.57 -10.82 0.91
N ALA A 15 -9.68 -10.25 -0.29
CA ALA A 15 -9.40 -8.83 -0.50
C ALA A 15 -10.35 -7.93 0.32
N GLU A 16 -11.65 -8.24 0.32
CA GLU A 16 -12.62 -7.52 1.14
C GLU A 16 -12.39 -7.73 2.64
N TYR A 17 -11.98 -8.93 3.07
CA TYR A 17 -11.57 -9.16 4.46
C TYR A 17 -10.35 -8.32 4.85
N PHE A 18 -9.37 -8.20 3.96
CA PHE A 18 -8.18 -7.39 4.20
C PHE A 18 -8.55 -5.91 4.38
N LYS A 19 -9.38 -5.36 3.49
CA LYS A 19 -9.92 -3.98 3.61
C LYS A 19 -10.83 -3.79 4.83
N PHE A 20 -11.52 -4.85 5.28
CA PHE A 20 -12.30 -4.82 6.51
C PHE A 20 -11.39 -4.64 7.73
N LYS A 21 -10.24 -5.32 7.76
CA LYS A 21 -9.26 -5.21 8.86
C LYS A 21 -8.39 -3.94 8.79
N PHE A 22 -8.14 -3.43 7.58
CA PHE A 22 -7.37 -2.23 7.29
C PHE A 22 -8.24 -1.21 6.53
N PRO A 23 -9.09 -0.44 7.22
CA PRO A 23 -10.16 0.32 6.59
C PRO A 23 -9.72 1.56 5.81
N ASP A 24 -8.49 2.00 6.00
CA ASP A 24 -7.83 3.08 5.26
C ASP A 24 -7.57 2.68 3.80
N LEU A 25 -7.47 1.37 3.51
CA LEU A 25 -7.40 0.84 2.15
C LEU A 25 -8.76 0.87 1.41
N ARG A 26 -9.85 1.24 2.09
CA ARG A 26 -11.16 1.39 1.43
C ARG A 26 -11.17 2.64 0.58
N PHE A 27 -11.78 2.53 -0.59
CA PHE A 27 -12.01 3.66 -1.49
C PHE A 27 -12.93 4.73 -0.84
N ASP A 28 -14.04 4.28 -0.26
CA ASP A 28 -15.02 5.16 0.39
C ASP A 28 -14.82 5.14 1.91
N GLN A 29 -14.05 6.12 2.40
CA GLN A 29 -13.80 6.29 3.83
C GLN A 29 -14.93 7.00 4.57
N SER A 30 -15.90 7.60 3.86
CA SER A 30 -17.04 8.31 4.46
C SER A 30 -18.05 7.36 5.13
N LYS A 31 -18.07 6.10 4.69
CA LYS A 31 -18.98 5.09 5.23
C LYS A 31 -18.48 4.53 6.56
N PRO A 32 -19.41 4.25 7.51
CA PRO A 32 -19.05 3.62 8.76
C PRO A 32 -18.40 2.26 8.52
N LEU A 33 -17.59 1.82 9.49
CA LEU A 33 -17.04 0.47 9.50
C LEU A 33 -18.18 -0.52 9.62
N LYS A 34 -18.14 -1.58 8.80
CA LYS A 34 -19.10 -2.67 8.90
C LYS A 34 -18.90 -3.39 10.23
N SER A 35 -19.97 -3.89 10.82
CA SER A 35 -19.85 -4.92 11.86
C SER A 35 -19.31 -6.22 11.25
N GLU A 36 -18.80 -7.13 12.08
CA GLU A 36 -18.42 -8.47 11.60
C GLU A 36 -19.61 -9.17 10.93
N ASP A 37 -20.80 -9.11 11.51
CA ASP A 37 -22.01 -9.71 10.94
C ASP A 37 -22.36 -9.15 9.56
N ASP A 38 -22.27 -7.83 9.38
CA ASP A 38 -22.56 -7.19 8.08
C ASP A 38 -21.47 -7.45 7.05
N PHE A 39 -20.22 -7.56 7.48
CA PHE A 39 -19.13 -8.04 6.64
C PHE A 39 -19.40 -9.48 6.17
N MET A 40 -19.77 -10.38 7.08
CA MET A 40 -20.04 -11.79 6.78
C MET A 40 -21.22 -11.98 5.81
N LYS A 41 -22.26 -11.13 5.93
CA LYS A 41 -23.33 -11.03 4.92
C LYS A 41 -22.80 -10.60 3.56
N THR A 42 -21.91 -9.59 3.52
CA THR A 42 -21.31 -9.08 2.28
C THR A 42 -20.54 -10.17 1.53
N VAL A 43 -19.72 -10.94 2.23
CA VAL A 43 -18.90 -12.00 1.62
C VAL A 43 -19.63 -13.35 1.48
N ASN A 44 -20.91 -13.39 1.87
CA ASN A 44 -21.79 -14.57 1.87
C ASN A 44 -21.14 -15.80 2.55
N ARG A 45 -20.66 -15.61 3.79
CA ARG A 45 -20.05 -16.66 4.60
C ARG A 45 -20.75 -16.77 5.96
N LYS A 46 -20.74 -17.98 6.53
CA LYS A 46 -21.37 -18.28 7.82
C LYS A 46 -20.44 -18.12 9.03
N SER A 47 -19.12 -18.05 8.81
CA SER A 47 -18.13 -17.99 9.88
C SER A 47 -16.81 -17.35 9.41
N MET A 48 -16.17 -16.61 10.31
CA MET A 48 -14.87 -15.95 10.10
C MET A 48 -13.69 -16.93 10.06
N ASN A 49 -13.90 -18.20 10.47
CA ASN A 49 -12.83 -19.20 10.63
C ASN A 49 -11.93 -19.36 9.39
N ALA A 50 -12.51 -19.26 8.19
CA ALA A 50 -11.74 -19.35 6.95
C ALA A 50 -10.76 -18.18 6.80
N PHE A 51 -11.16 -16.97 7.20
CA PHE A 51 -10.32 -15.79 7.17
C PHE A 51 -9.26 -15.85 8.28
N THR A 52 -9.64 -16.18 9.50
CA THR A 52 -8.66 -16.36 10.61
C THR A 52 -7.61 -17.42 10.30
N LYS A 53 -8.00 -18.51 9.61
CA LYS A 53 -7.04 -19.50 9.10
C LYS A 53 -6.15 -18.90 8.02
N TRP A 54 -6.72 -18.11 7.12
CA TRP A 54 -6.00 -17.44 6.04
C TRP A 54 -4.94 -16.45 6.56
N GLU A 55 -5.18 -15.77 7.68
CA GLU A 55 -4.20 -14.85 8.29
C GLU A 55 -2.84 -15.49 8.60
N LYS A 56 -2.82 -16.82 8.77
CA LYS A 56 -1.60 -17.58 9.08
C LYS A 56 -0.79 -17.96 7.84
N THR A 57 -1.28 -17.64 6.64
CA THR A 57 -0.65 -18.03 5.36
C THR A 57 0.39 -17.02 4.89
N SER A 58 1.29 -17.44 4.01
CA SER A 58 2.28 -16.56 3.39
C SER A 58 1.65 -15.48 2.50
N GLU A 59 0.54 -15.79 1.83
CA GLU A 59 -0.24 -14.83 1.03
C GLU A 59 -0.68 -13.64 1.89
N TYR A 60 -1.22 -13.90 3.09
CA TYR A 60 -1.62 -12.83 4.00
C TYR A 60 -0.44 -12.03 4.53
N LYS A 61 0.66 -12.70 4.93
CA LYS A 61 1.88 -12.02 5.40
C LYS A 61 2.48 -11.10 4.34
N TYR A 62 2.43 -11.50 3.07
CA TYR A 62 2.88 -10.67 1.96
C TYR A 62 2.04 -9.39 1.81
N LEU A 63 0.71 -9.49 1.92
CA LEU A 63 -0.17 -8.32 1.90
C LEU A 63 0.09 -7.39 3.09
N ILE A 64 0.38 -7.94 4.27
CA ILE A 64 0.78 -7.14 5.45
C ILE A 64 2.07 -6.37 5.15
N GLN A 65 3.08 -7.00 4.55
CA GLN A 65 4.32 -6.31 4.21
C GLN A 65 4.04 -5.12 3.27
N LEU A 66 3.30 -5.36 2.19
CA LEU A 66 2.94 -4.29 1.24
C LEU A 66 2.13 -3.17 1.90
N TYR A 67 1.23 -3.52 2.83
CA TYR A 67 0.47 -2.52 3.59
C TYR A 67 1.39 -1.71 4.51
N LEU A 68 2.30 -2.34 5.24
CA LEU A 68 3.27 -1.64 6.09
C LEU A 68 4.17 -0.73 5.27
N ASP A 69 4.57 -1.15 4.07
CA ASP A 69 5.35 -0.30 3.16
C ASP A 69 4.61 1.01 2.81
N THR A 70 3.28 0.98 2.73
CA THR A 70 2.49 2.23 2.55
C THR A 70 2.48 3.14 3.77
N LYS A 71 2.63 2.57 4.98
CA LYS A 71 2.65 3.32 6.24
C LYS A 71 4.01 3.89 6.58
N ILE A 72 5.08 3.23 6.13
CA ILE A 72 6.45 3.70 6.33
C ILE A 72 6.64 5.12 5.79
N ALA A 73 5.99 5.49 4.68
CA ALA A 73 6.09 6.84 4.14
C ALA A 73 5.53 7.90 5.11
N ASP A 74 4.34 7.65 5.67
CA ASP A 74 3.70 8.53 6.64
C ASP A 74 4.53 8.61 7.94
N ASP A 75 4.99 7.46 8.45
CA ASP A 75 5.82 7.38 9.65
C ASP A 75 7.15 8.13 9.44
N TYR A 76 7.73 8.03 8.24
CA TYR A 76 8.97 8.71 7.90
C TYR A 76 8.79 10.24 7.86
N GLU A 77 7.65 10.72 7.36
CA GLU A 77 7.30 12.14 7.40
C GLU A 77 7.18 12.65 8.86
N GLU A 78 6.53 11.89 9.73
CA GLU A 78 6.39 12.23 11.15
C GLU A 78 7.74 12.25 11.87
N ILE A 79 8.56 11.21 11.68
CA ILE A 79 9.92 11.14 12.24
C ILE A 79 10.76 12.32 11.75
N TYR A 80 10.71 12.65 10.46
CA TYR A 80 11.42 13.80 9.91
C TYR A 80 11.03 15.10 10.62
N LYS A 81 9.73 15.35 10.84
CA LYS A 81 9.25 16.54 11.55
C LYS A 81 9.83 16.62 12.96
N ILE A 82 9.75 15.54 13.73
CA ILE A 82 10.26 15.48 15.12
C ILE A 82 11.77 15.73 15.15
N VAL A 83 12.53 15.06 14.28
CA VAL A 83 13.99 15.19 14.24
C VAL A 83 14.40 16.59 13.81
N ALA A 84 13.71 17.18 12.83
CA ALA A 84 13.98 18.54 12.37
C ALA A 84 13.74 19.58 13.48
N GLU A 85 12.65 19.46 14.25
CA GLU A 85 12.38 20.34 15.40
C GLU A 85 13.48 20.25 16.45
N LYS A 86 13.87 19.03 16.85
CA LYS A 86 14.94 18.81 17.84
C LYS A 86 16.29 19.31 17.35
N ALA A 87 16.61 19.10 16.06
CA ALA A 87 17.84 19.59 15.45
C ALA A 87 17.90 21.12 15.44
N LYS A 88 16.79 21.81 15.11
CA LYS A 88 16.68 23.28 15.19
C LYS A 88 16.84 23.79 16.62
N GLY A 89 16.43 23.00 17.61
CA GLY A 89 16.65 23.25 19.04
C GLY A 89 18.11 23.09 19.51
N GLY A 90 19.04 22.69 18.62
CA GLY A 90 20.46 22.58 18.93
C GLY A 90 20.89 21.24 19.54
N GLU A 91 20.01 20.22 19.56
CA GLU A 91 20.37 18.90 20.06
C GLU A 91 21.32 18.17 19.10
N GLU A 92 22.59 17.97 19.50
CA GLU A 92 23.65 17.44 18.63
C GLU A 92 23.33 16.08 18.00
N LYS A 93 22.69 15.17 18.75
CA LYS A 93 22.30 13.84 18.24
C LYS A 93 21.25 13.94 17.13
N SER A 94 20.27 14.82 17.32
CA SER A 94 19.19 15.06 16.36
C SER A 94 19.69 15.76 15.10
N ILE A 95 20.70 16.64 15.20
CA ILE A 95 21.37 17.24 14.03
C ILE A 95 22.05 16.17 13.16
N ARG A 96 22.78 15.23 13.77
CA ARG A 96 23.41 14.13 13.02
C ARG A 96 22.37 13.23 12.36
N LEU A 97 21.31 12.90 13.09
CA LEU A 97 20.21 12.09 12.55
C LEU A 97 19.50 12.80 11.39
N PHE A 98 19.28 14.12 11.49
CA PHE A 98 18.69 14.93 10.43
C PHE A 98 19.51 14.89 9.15
N LEU A 99 20.84 15.00 9.24
CA LEU A 99 21.73 14.93 8.07
C LEU A 99 21.73 13.55 7.41
N THR A 100 21.54 12.46 8.18
CA THR A 100 21.37 11.12 7.63
C THR A 100 20.03 11.00 6.90
N LEU A 101 18.93 11.39 7.54
CA LEU A 101 17.59 11.36 6.92
C LEU A 101 17.55 12.18 5.61
N GLN A 102 18.23 13.33 5.57
CA GLN A 102 18.35 14.14 4.36
C GLN A 102 19.01 13.37 3.21
N LYS A 103 20.09 12.63 3.49
CA LYS A 103 20.78 11.83 2.47
C LYS A 103 19.91 10.68 1.97
N ASP A 104 19.24 9.98 2.87
CA ASP A 104 18.36 8.86 2.53
C ASP A 104 17.18 9.32 1.66
N ILE A 105 16.58 10.48 1.96
CA ILE A 105 15.54 11.10 1.12
C ILE A 105 16.06 11.39 -0.29
N GLN A 106 17.25 11.99 -0.41
CA GLN A 106 17.83 12.32 -1.71
C GLN A 106 18.15 11.07 -2.53
N GLN A 107 18.58 9.97 -1.88
CA GLN A 107 18.80 8.69 -2.56
C GLN A 107 17.48 8.07 -3.01
N ASN A 108 16.47 8.04 -2.14
CA ASN A 108 15.16 7.48 -2.46
C ASN A 108 14.47 8.26 -3.58
N SER A 109 14.56 9.60 -3.57
CA SER A 109 14.01 10.45 -4.64
C SER A 109 14.66 10.16 -6.00
N LYS A 110 15.98 9.93 -6.04
CA LYS A 110 16.68 9.53 -7.28
C LYS A 110 16.27 8.15 -7.77
N MET A 111 16.01 7.20 -6.87
CA MET A 111 15.53 5.87 -7.24
C MET A 111 14.08 5.94 -7.75
N ALA A 112 13.21 6.69 -7.08
CA ALA A 112 11.82 6.88 -7.49
C ALA A 112 11.70 7.54 -8.87
N ALA A 113 12.49 8.59 -9.15
CA ALA A 113 12.52 9.23 -10.46
C ALA A 113 12.88 8.25 -11.59
N LYS A 114 13.90 7.40 -11.38
CA LYS A 114 14.28 6.35 -12.34
C LYS A 114 13.19 5.31 -12.57
N SER A 115 12.47 4.93 -11.51
CA SER A 115 11.36 3.96 -11.63
C SER A 115 10.18 4.54 -12.42
N LEU A 116 9.89 5.83 -12.27
CA LEU A 116 8.85 6.54 -13.03
C LEU A 116 9.23 6.67 -14.50
N GLU A 117 10.47 7.04 -14.81
CA GLU A 117 10.99 7.10 -16.19
C GLU A 117 10.92 5.74 -16.91
N GLN A 118 11.08 4.62 -16.19
CA GLN A 118 10.94 3.28 -16.76
C GLN A 118 9.49 2.84 -16.99
N SER A 119 8.49 3.46 -16.35
CA SER A 119 7.08 3.06 -16.49
C SER A 119 6.34 3.81 -17.61
N GLU A 120 6.93 4.87 -18.16
CA GLU A 120 6.38 5.61 -19.31
C GLU A 120 6.70 4.94 -20.65
N ASP A 121 7.74 4.09 -20.73
CA ASP A 121 8.16 3.39 -21.97
C ASP A 121 7.35 2.10 -22.26
N ASP A 122 6.59 1.58 -21.29
CA ASP A 122 5.80 0.34 -21.40
C ASP A 122 4.31 0.58 -21.76
N ASN A 123 3.90 1.82 -22.07
CA ASN A 123 2.49 2.20 -22.34
C ASN A 123 2.19 2.63 -23.79
N GLU A 124 3.07 2.38 -24.77
CA GLU A 124 2.86 2.81 -26.17
C GLU A 124 2.59 1.69 -27.20
N THR A 125 2.31 0.45 -26.80
CA THR A 125 1.87 -0.59 -27.76
C THR A 125 0.75 -1.45 -27.22
N GLU A 126 -0.49 -1.11 -27.55
CA GLU A 126 -1.62 -2.06 -27.76
C GLU A 126 -2.91 -1.31 -28.19
N GLU A 127 -2.86 -0.48 -29.24
CA GLU A 127 -4.06 -0.07 -29.99
C GLU A 127 -3.76 -0.01 -31.49
N GLU A 128 -3.64 -1.16 -32.15
CA GLU A 128 -3.75 -1.28 -33.62
C GLU A 128 -3.84 -2.78 -34.00
N ASP A 129 -5.04 -3.35 -33.96
CA ASP A 129 -5.54 -4.35 -34.94
C ASP A 129 -6.86 -4.97 -34.46
N SER A 130 -7.98 -4.28 -34.74
CA SER A 130 -9.29 -4.94 -34.80
C SER A 130 -10.10 -4.42 -35.98
N ASP A 131 -9.55 -4.55 -37.19
CA ASP A 131 -10.35 -4.39 -38.40
C ASP A 131 -9.80 -5.29 -39.52
N LEU A 132 -10.13 -6.58 -39.53
CA LEU A 132 -10.22 -7.35 -40.77
C LEU A 132 -10.88 -8.73 -40.60
N ASP A 133 -12.00 -8.86 -41.30
CA ASP A 133 -12.50 -10.04 -42.02
C ASP A 133 -13.38 -11.07 -41.28
N LEU A 134 -14.68 -11.01 -41.57
CA LEU A 134 -15.53 -12.19 -41.71
C LEU A 134 -16.35 -12.05 -43.00
N SER A 135 -15.78 -12.59 -44.08
CA SER A 135 -16.47 -13.04 -45.29
C SER A 135 -17.58 -14.05 -45.01
#